data_AF-A0A0M4LRI9-F1
#
_entry.id   AF-A0A0M4LRI9-F1
#
_cell.length_a   1.000
_cell.length_b   1.000
_cell.length_c   1.000
_cell.angle_alpha   90.00
_cell.angle_beta   90.00
_cell.angle_gamma   90.00
#
_symmetry.space_group_name_H-M   'P 1'
#
loop_
_entity.id
_entity.type
_entity.pdbx_description
1 polymer ?
#
loop_
_entity_poly.entity_id
_entity_poly.type
_entity_poly.pdbx_seq_one_letter_code
_entity_poly.pdbx_strand_id
1 'polypeptide(L)'
;MQADDTQTSISLRNQISLYPKEGGAIVFVNDTGEYLQVNEIGRIILDGLMCGKTVEDCTNKIAEEYQADRQIIARDADRFLADMGKHVRL
;
A
#
# COMPACT_ATOMS: atom_id res chain seq x y z
N MET A 1 -19.80 9.42 -3.71
CA MET A 1 -18.54 9.86 -4.37
C MET A 1 -17.77 8.58 -4.63
N GLN A 2 -17.58 8.17 -5.89
CA GLN A 2 -17.02 6.84 -6.24
C GLN A 2 -15.99 6.92 -7.38
N ALA A 3 -15.60 8.15 -7.78
CA ALA A 3 -14.71 8.39 -8.92
C ALA A 3 -13.21 8.48 -8.55
N ASP A 4 -12.87 8.68 -7.27
CA ASP A 4 -11.48 8.92 -6.83
C ASP A 4 -10.63 7.64 -6.71
N ASP A 5 -11.20 6.56 -6.19
CA ASP A 5 -10.42 5.35 -5.84
C ASP A 5 -9.93 4.59 -7.09
N THR A 6 -10.71 4.62 -8.18
CA THR A 6 -10.35 3.95 -9.43
C THR A 6 -9.18 4.66 -10.11
N GLN A 7 -9.17 5.99 -10.13
CA GLN A 7 -8.08 6.77 -10.71
C GLN A 7 -6.78 6.60 -9.92
N THR A 8 -6.87 6.55 -8.58
CA THR A 8 -5.73 6.36 -7.69
C THR A 8 -5.08 4.98 -7.87
N SER A 9 -5.87 3.91 -8.00
CA SER A 9 -5.34 2.56 -8.23
C SER A 9 -4.61 2.40 -9.57
N ILE A 10 -5.14 2.99 -10.64
CA ILE A 10 -4.51 3.02 -11.96
C ILE A 10 -3.21 3.82 -11.89
N SER A 11 -3.22 4.96 -11.20
CA SER A 11 -2.03 5.78 -10.97
C SER A 11 -0.93 5.00 -10.25
N LEU A 12 -1.26 4.27 -9.18
CA LEU A 12 -0.27 3.52 -8.42
C LEU A 12 0.33 2.35 -9.23
N ARG A 13 -0.49 1.62 -9.99
CA ARG A 13 -0.02 0.54 -10.89
C ARG A 13 0.97 1.02 -11.95
N ASN A 14 0.83 2.27 -12.40
CA ASN A 14 1.76 2.86 -13.37
C ASN A 14 3.06 3.31 -12.71
N GLN A 15 3.03 3.66 -11.43
CA GLN A 15 4.18 4.19 -10.70
C GLN A 15 5.06 3.09 -10.10
N ILE A 16 4.49 1.95 -9.72
CA ILE A 16 5.24 0.86 -9.08
C ILE A 16 4.94 -0.51 -9.67
N SER A 17 5.98 -1.36 -9.65
CA SER A 17 5.86 -2.80 -9.82
C SER A 17 6.12 -3.49 -8.47
N LEU A 18 5.22 -4.37 -8.05
CA LEU A 18 5.30 -5.09 -6.77
C LEU A 18 5.67 -6.55 -7.00
N TYR A 19 6.74 -7.01 -6.37
CA TYR A 19 7.24 -8.38 -6.46
C TYR A 19 7.14 -9.06 -5.09
N PRO A 20 6.12 -9.91 -4.86
CA PRO A 20 5.95 -10.61 -3.60
C PRO A 20 7.14 -11.51 -3.26
N LYS A 21 7.50 -11.57 -1.98
CA LYS A 21 8.48 -12.50 -1.42
C LYS A 21 8.08 -12.93 -0.01
N GLU A 22 8.81 -13.87 0.58
CA GLU A 22 8.59 -14.24 1.97
C GLU A 22 8.73 -13.01 2.90
N GLY A 23 7.71 -12.79 3.75
CA GLY A 23 7.68 -11.68 4.71
C GLY A 23 7.39 -10.29 4.14
N GLY A 24 7.06 -10.15 2.85
CA GLY A 24 6.76 -8.84 2.26
C GLY A 24 6.90 -8.77 0.74
N ALA A 25 7.43 -7.67 0.22
CA ALA A 25 7.63 -7.50 -1.21
C ALA A 25 8.83 -6.59 -1.52
N ILE A 26 9.35 -6.73 -2.73
CA ILE A 26 10.19 -5.70 -3.36
C ILE A 26 9.29 -4.79 -4.17
N VAL A 27 9.44 -3.48 -3.99
CA VAL A 27 8.79 -2.45 -4.78
C VAL A 27 9.83 -1.89 -5.74
N PHE A 28 9.53 -1.88 -7.02
CA PHE A 28 10.29 -1.17 -8.03
C PHE A 28 9.54 0.09 -8.43
N VAL A 29 10.16 1.26 -8.26
CA VAL A 29 9.58 2.55 -8.66
C VAL A 29 9.91 2.77 -10.14
N ASN A 30 8.89 2.71 -10.99
CA ASN A 30 9.04 2.63 -12.43
C ASN A 30 9.73 3.87 -13.03
N ASP A 31 9.45 5.05 -12.47
CA ASP A 31 9.96 6.33 -13.01
C ASP A 31 11.42 6.60 -12.63
N THR A 32 11.86 6.15 -11.45
CA THR A 32 13.19 6.45 -10.91
C THR A 32 14.16 5.27 -11.00
N GLY A 33 13.65 4.06 -11.17
CA GLY A 33 14.44 2.83 -11.10
C GLY A 33 14.83 2.42 -9.68
N GLU A 34 14.27 3.07 -8.65
CA GLU A 34 14.56 2.76 -7.25
C GLU A 34 13.94 1.41 -6.83
N TYR A 35 14.65 0.69 -5.96
CA TYR A 35 14.16 -0.54 -5.34
C TYR A 35 13.99 -0.34 -3.83
N LEU A 36 12.78 -0.60 -3.34
CA LEU A 36 12.46 -0.56 -1.92
C LEU A 36 12.03 -1.95 -1.45
N GLN A 37 12.23 -2.22 -0.16
CA GLN A 37 11.66 -3.40 0.48
C GLN A 37 10.55 -2.97 1.43
N VAL A 38 9.40 -3.61 1.31
CA VAL A 38 8.29 -3.49 2.25
C VAL A 38 8.09 -4.79 3.00
N ASN A 39 7.63 -4.69 4.25
CA ASN A 39 7.21 -5.85 5.02
C ASN A 39 5.83 -6.36 4.56
N GLU A 40 5.33 -7.40 5.22
CA GLU A 40 4.05 -8.02 4.88
C GLU A 40 2.87 -7.04 4.93
N ILE A 41 2.80 -6.20 5.96
CA ILE A 41 1.72 -5.22 6.12
C ILE A 41 1.76 -4.18 4.99
N GLY A 42 2.94 -3.62 4.70
CA GLY A 42 3.12 -2.68 3.60
C GLY A 42 2.77 -3.30 2.25
N ARG A 43 3.09 -4.58 2.03
CA ARG A 43 2.67 -5.32 0.84
C ARG A 43 1.16 -5.41 0.74
N ILE A 44 0.45 -5.79 1.82
CA ILE A 44 -1.02 -5.92 1.81
C ILE A 44 -1.68 -4.59 1.47
N ILE A 45 -1.18 -3.49 2.04
CA ILE A 45 -1.68 -2.15 1.75
C ILE A 45 -1.46 -1.79 0.28
N LEU A 46 -0.24 -1.92 -0.24
CA LEU A 46 0.07 -1.58 -1.63
C LEU A 46 -0.70 -2.43 -2.63
N ASP A 47 -0.80 -3.74 -2.40
CA ASP A 47 -1.57 -4.66 -3.24
C ASP A 47 -3.07 -4.32 -3.25
N GLY A 48 -3.62 -3.97 -2.08
CA GLY A 48 -5.01 -3.51 -1.94
C GLY A 48 -5.27 -2.21 -2.70
N LEU A 49 -4.42 -1.21 -2.52
CA LEU A 49 -4.51 0.07 -3.24
C LEU A 49 -4.37 -0.12 -4.76
N MET A 50 -3.43 -0.97 -5.19
CA MET A 50 -3.30 -1.36 -6.59
C MET A 50 -4.56 -2.09 -7.08
N CYS A 51 -5.34 -2.75 -6.23
CA CYS A 51 -6.62 -3.37 -6.57
C CYS A 51 -7.83 -2.45 -6.46
N GLY A 52 -7.65 -1.15 -6.18
CA GLY A 52 -8.76 -0.20 -6.03
C GLY A 52 -9.47 -0.28 -4.67
N LYS A 53 -8.82 -0.87 -3.66
CA LYS A 53 -9.29 -0.79 -2.28
C LYS A 53 -8.90 0.55 -1.66
N THR A 54 -9.66 0.98 -0.68
CA THR A 54 -9.31 2.15 0.14
C THR A 54 -8.29 1.76 1.22
N VAL A 55 -7.63 2.76 1.82
CA VAL A 55 -6.77 2.53 3.00
C VAL A 55 -7.58 1.95 4.15
N GLU A 56 -8.83 2.39 4.32
CA GLU A 56 -9.76 1.85 5.33
C GLU A 56 -10.07 0.37 5.09
N ASP A 57 -10.34 -0.04 3.85
CA ASP A 57 -10.55 -1.46 3.51
C ASP A 57 -9.32 -2.32 3.88
N CYS A 58 -8.13 -1.82 3.55
CA CYS A 58 -6.88 -2.52 3.81
C CYS A 58 -6.61 -2.66 5.31
N THR A 59 -6.74 -1.57 6.06
CA THR A 59 -6.50 -1.53 7.51
C THR A 59 -7.53 -2.35 8.29
N ASN A 60 -8.79 -2.34 7.89
CA ASN A 60 -9.83 -3.22 8.47
C ASN A 60 -9.49 -4.70 8.27
N LYS A 61 -9.09 -5.09 7.05
CA LYS A 61 -8.68 -6.47 6.77
C LYS A 61 -7.48 -6.89 7.62
N ILE A 62 -6.46 -6.05 7.72
CA ILE A 62 -5.26 -6.32 8.52
C ILE A 62 -5.62 -6.45 10.00
N ALA A 63 -6.42 -5.54 10.55
CA ALA A 63 -6.81 -5.61 11.94
C ALA A 63 -7.58 -6.90 12.28
N GLU A 64 -8.45 -7.35 11.38
CA GLU A 64 -9.18 -8.60 11.51
C GLU A 64 -8.27 -9.84 11.42
N GLU A 65 -7.39 -9.89 10.42
CA GLU A 65 -6.49 -11.02 10.18
C GLU A 65 -5.46 -11.21 11.31
N TYR A 66 -4.91 -10.12 11.82
CA TYR A 66 -3.87 -10.14 12.85
C TYR A 66 -4.42 -9.94 14.28
N GLN A 67 -5.75 -9.86 14.45
CA GLN A 67 -6.41 -9.59 15.74
C GLN A 67 -5.81 -8.36 16.46
N ALA A 68 -5.53 -7.31 15.68
CA ALA A 68 -4.87 -6.10 16.14
C ALA A 68 -5.87 -4.95 16.32
N ASP A 69 -5.48 -3.96 17.11
CA ASP A 69 -6.28 -2.75 17.30
C ASP A 69 -6.34 -1.93 16.00
N ARG A 70 -7.57 -1.64 15.54
CA ARG A 70 -7.81 -0.92 14.28
C ARG A 70 -7.18 0.47 14.26
N GLN A 71 -7.18 1.20 15.37
CA GLN A 71 -6.60 2.54 15.44
C GLN A 71 -5.08 2.49 15.33
N ILE A 72 -4.45 1.45 15.89
CA ILE A 72 -3.00 1.23 15.74
C ILE A 72 -2.67 0.94 14.27
N ILE A 73 -3.38 0.01 13.64
CA ILE A 73 -3.16 -0.36 12.23
C ILE A 73 -3.38 0.84 11.30
N ALA A 74 -4.42 1.64 11.52
CA ALA A 74 -4.69 2.83 10.73
C ALA A 74 -3.53 3.86 10.83
N ARG A 75 -3.07 4.14 12.05
CA ARG A 75 -1.94 5.08 12.26
C ARG A 75 -0.65 4.57 11.61
N ASP A 76 -0.38 3.28 11.70
CA ASP A 76 0.81 2.68 11.11
C ASP A 76 0.74 2.68 9.57
N ALA A 77 -0.45 2.48 9.00
CA ALA A 77 -0.70 2.61 7.57
C ALA A 77 -0.51 4.06 7.08
N ASP A 78 -1.02 5.05 7.80
CA ASP A 78 -0.82 6.47 7.46
C ASP A 78 0.66 6.83 7.45
N ARG A 79 1.42 6.37 8.46
CA ARG A 79 2.87 6.59 8.52
C ARG A 79 3.59 5.91 7.36
N PHE A 80 3.21 4.68 7.03
CA PHE A 80 3.77 3.93 5.91
C PHE A 80 3.52 4.65 4.57
N LEU A 81 2.29 5.10 4.33
CA LEU A 81 1.92 5.81 3.10
C LEU A 81 2.60 7.17 3.01
N ALA A 82 2.76 7.88 4.13
CA ALA A 82 3.52 9.14 4.15
C ALA A 82 5.01 8.93 3.77
N ASP A 83 5.62 7.82 4.20
CA ASP A 83 6.98 7.47 3.79
C ASP A 83 7.04 7.06 2.32
N MET A 84 6.12 6.21 1.85
CA MET A 84 6.02 5.84 0.44
C MET A 84 5.77 7.05 -0.47
N GLY A 85 5.02 8.04 0.00
CA GLY A 85 4.74 9.31 -0.70
C GLY A 85 5.99 10.12 -1.07
N LYS A 86 7.14 9.82 -0.46
CA LYS A 86 8.44 10.42 -0.81
C LYS A 86 9.02 9.84 -2.10
N HIS A 87 8.58 8.63 -2.48
CA HIS A 87 9.08 7.87 -3.62
C HIS A 87 8.07 7.81 -4.77
N VAL A 88 6.78 7.87 -4.45
CA VAL A 88 5.66 7.77 -5.40
C VAL A 88 4.58 8.80 -5.07
N ARG A 89 3.77 9.18 -6.05
CA ARG A 89 2.60 10.05 -5.83
C ARG A 89 1.41 9.21 -5.42
N LEU A 90 1.08 9.29 -4.13
CA LEU A 90 -0.09 8.67 -3.51
C LEU A 90 -1.22 9.68 -3.35
#